data_AF-A0AAV2QMS8-F1
#
_entry.id   AF-A0AAV2QMS8-F1
#
_cell.length_a   1.000
_cell.length_b   1.000
_cell.length_c   1.000
_cell.angle_alpha   90.00
_cell.angle_beta   90.00
_cell.angle_gamma   90.00
#
_symmetry.space_group_name_H-M   'P 1'
#
loop_
_entity.id
_entity.type
_entity.pdbx_description
1 polymer ?
#
loop_
_entity_poly.entity_id
_entity_poly.type
_entity_poly.pdbx_seq_one_letter_code
_entity_poly.pdbx_strand_id
1 'polypeptide(L)'
;DLQINRMASLATDLNHFLFGSIDGFVRKPNIDQLLNDYYTSFSSVIEEYGEPLPFTKEELVQEYRKKNAYGLIVANNVIPAVTQEDVPDLESLDLGNPACKPRLVAMYDEMLEEGLFN
;
A
#
# COMPACT_ATOMS: atom_id res chain seq x y z
N ASP A 1 12.32 -10.43 -2.37
CA ASP A 1 11.50 -11.64 -2.27
C ASP A 1 10.27 -11.45 -3.16
N LEU A 2 9.91 -12.43 -4.01
CA LEU A 2 8.77 -12.36 -4.94
C LEU A 2 7.63 -13.31 -4.53
N GLN A 3 7.73 -13.96 -3.36
CA GLN A 3 6.80 -15.02 -2.93
C GLN A 3 5.34 -14.55 -2.80
N ILE A 4 5.10 -13.23 -2.68
CA ILE A 4 3.76 -12.63 -2.53
C ILE A 4 3.34 -11.86 -3.80
N ASN A 5 4.16 -11.88 -4.85
CA ASN A 5 3.81 -11.18 -6.09
C ASN A 5 2.57 -11.78 -6.74
N ARG A 6 1.71 -10.89 -7.22
CA ARG A 6 0.47 -11.24 -7.90
C ARG A 6 0.14 -10.19 -8.95
N MET A 7 -0.60 -10.56 -9.97
CA MET A 7 -1.12 -9.60 -10.94
C MET A 7 -2.18 -8.73 -10.26
N ALA A 8 -1.94 -7.42 -10.21
CA ALA A 8 -2.84 -6.45 -9.59
C ALA A 8 -2.80 -5.11 -10.35
N SER A 9 -3.68 -4.19 -9.98
CA SER A 9 -3.61 -2.79 -10.45
C SER A 9 -2.40 -2.09 -9.85
N LEU A 10 -1.86 -1.11 -10.58
CA LEU A 10 -0.74 -0.27 -10.13
C LEU A 10 -0.95 0.39 -8.77
N ALA A 11 -2.17 0.86 -8.51
CA ALA A 11 -2.56 1.44 -7.23
C ALA A 11 -2.42 0.46 -6.05
N THR A 12 -2.61 -0.84 -6.27
CA THR A 12 -2.42 -1.89 -5.26
C THR A 12 -0.94 -2.06 -4.93
N ASP A 13 -0.10 -2.08 -5.96
CA ASP A 13 1.34 -2.24 -5.80
C ASP A 13 1.95 -1.01 -5.12
N LEU A 14 1.49 0.19 -5.48
CA LEU A 14 1.87 1.43 -4.80
C LEU A 14 1.43 1.44 -3.34
N ASN A 15 0.19 1.02 -3.04
CA ASN A 15 -0.26 0.89 -1.66
C ASN A 15 0.63 -0.09 -0.89
N HIS A 16 0.92 -1.26 -1.45
CA HIS A 16 1.80 -2.25 -0.83
C HIS A 16 3.20 -1.69 -0.56
N PHE A 17 3.82 -1.07 -1.57
CA PHE A 17 5.16 -0.52 -1.48
C PHE A 17 5.26 0.65 -0.49
N LEU A 18 4.37 1.64 -0.60
CA LEU A 18 4.45 2.86 0.21
C LEU A 18 4.08 2.61 1.67
N PHE A 19 3.07 1.78 1.94
CA PHE A 19 2.73 1.42 3.32
C PHE A 19 3.72 0.43 3.94
N GLY A 20 4.31 -0.46 3.12
CA GLY A 20 5.26 -1.45 3.59
C GLY A 20 6.69 -0.95 3.79
N SER A 21 7.09 0.08 3.03
CA SER A 21 8.49 0.53 2.96
C SER A 21 8.72 1.93 3.53
N ILE A 22 7.67 2.73 3.71
CA ILE A 22 7.79 4.12 4.15
C ILE A 22 6.91 4.35 5.38
N ASP A 23 7.56 4.83 6.44
CA ASP A 23 6.89 5.20 7.68
C ASP A 23 5.79 6.25 7.44
N GLY A 24 4.69 6.17 8.19
CA GLY A 24 3.54 7.06 8.06
C GLY A 24 3.89 8.55 8.21
N PHE A 25 4.83 8.90 9.10
CA PHE A 25 5.29 10.28 9.32
C PHE A 25 6.00 10.86 8.10
N VAL A 26 6.61 10.01 7.27
CA VAL A 26 7.25 10.41 6.01
C VAL A 26 6.27 10.30 4.85
N ARG A 27 5.50 9.22 4.77
CA ARG A 27 4.57 8.95 3.66
C ARG A 27 3.46 9.99 3.58
N LYS A 28 2.72 10.23 4.67
CA LYS A 28 1.51 11.08 4.69
C LYS A 28 1.78 12.50 4.14
N PRO A 29 2.79 13.26 4.61
CA PRO A 29 3.04 14.61 4.09
C PRO A 29 3.64 14.66 2.68
N ASN A 30 4.24 13.56 2.20
CA ASN A 30 4.92 13.52 0.90
C ASN A 30 4.12 12.75 -0.18
N ILE A 31 2.92 12.27 0.13
CA ILE A 31 2.21 11.31 -0.73
C ILE A 31 1.92 11.85 -2.13
N ASP A 32 1.56 13.13 -2.25
CA ASP A 32 1.24 13.74 -3.55
C ASP A 32 2.51 13.86 -4.42
N GLN A 33 3.66 14.16 -3.81
CA GLN A 33 4.94 14.19 -4.49
C GLN A 33 5.37 12.77 -4.92
N LEU A 34 5.23 11.78 -4.05
CA LEU A 34 5.56 10.38 -4.34
C LEU A 34 4.74 9.85 -5.53
N LEU A 35 3.43 10.13 -5.55
CA LEU A 35 2.56 9.73 -6.66
C LEU A 35 2.89 10.51 -7.94
N ASN A 36 3.26 11.79 -7.84
CA ASN A 36 3.73 12.57 -8.97
C ASN A 36 5.00 11.98 -9.59
N ASP A 37 6.02 11.74 -8.77
CA ASP A 37 7.33 11.25 -9.23
C ASP A 37 7.20 9.88 -9.90
N TYR A 38 6.37 9.02 -9.31
CA TYR A 38 6.04 7.73 -9.89
C TYR A 38 5.35 7.88 -11.25
N TYR A 39 4.29 8.69 -11.33
CA TYR A 39 3.54 8.88 -12.58
C TYR A 39 4.42 9.49 -13.68
N THR A 40 5.23 10.50 -13.35
CA THR A 40 6.18 11.13 -14.30
C THR A 40 7.19 10.13 -14.83
N SER A 41 7.76 9.29 -13.96
CA SER A 41 8.74 8.28 -14.38
C SER A 41 8.09 7.17 -15.23
N PHE A 42 6.89 6.73 -14.84
CA PHE A 42 6.11 5.77 -15.59
C PHE A 42 5.76 6.32 -16.98
N SER A 43 5.25 7.55 -17.04
CA SER A 43 4.80 8.15 -18.30
C SER A 43 5.97 8.38 -19.25
N SER A 44 7.12 8.87 -18.77
CA SER A 44 8.29 9.08 -19.61
C SER A 44 8.77 7.79 -20.27
N VAL A 45 8.71 6.67 -19.54
CA VAL A 45 9.08 5.35 -20.09
C VAL A 45 8.08 4.94 -21.16
N ILE A 46 6.78 4.95 -20.86
CA ILE A 46 5.74 4.53 -21.82
C ILE A 46 5.76 5.36 -23.11
N GLU A 47 5.95 6.68 -22.99
CA GLU A 47 6.07 7.59 -24.12
C GLU A 47 7.32 7.31 -24.98
N GLU A 48 8.46 6.95 -24.37
CA GLU A 48 9.68 6.56 -25.09
C GLU A 48 9.47 5.31 -25.96
N TYR A 49 8.62 4.39 -25.52
CA TYR A 49 8.21 3.21 -26.30
C TYR A 49 7.14 3.53 -27.35
N GLY A 50 6.62 4.75 -27.41
CA GLY A 50 5.59 5.18 -28.37
C GLY A 50 4.20 4.61 -28.09
N GLU A 51 3.97 4.10 -26.88
CA GLU A 51 2.69 3.54 -26.46
C GLU A 51 1.84 4.63 -25.77
N PRO A 52 0.49 4.58 -25.91
CA PRO A 52 -0.38 5.51 -25.20
C PRO A 52 -0.40 5.20 -23.70
N LEU A 53 -0.52 6.25 -22.88
CA LEU A 53 -0.70 6.08 -21.45
C LEU A 53 -2.04 5.40 -21.15
N PRO A 54 -2.05 4.33 -20.33
CA PRO A 54 -3.27 3.57 -20.05
C PRO A 54 -4.24 4.27 -19.07
N PHE A 55 -3.80 5.30 -18.36
CA PHE A 55 -4.59 6.07 -17.39
C PHE A 55 -3.96 7.46 -17.15
N THR A 56 -4.73 8.39 -16.60
CA THR A 56 -4.25 9.71 -16.18
C THR A 56 -3.68 9.68 -14.76
N LYS A 57 -2.96 10.75 -14.39
CA LYS A 57 -2.47 10.92 -13.02
C LYS A 57 -3.63 10.98 -12.02
N GLU A 58 -4.72 11.66 -12.38
CA GLU A 58 -5.91 11.80 -11.55
C GLU A 58 -6.57 10.44 -11.30
N GLU A 59 -6.66 9.60 -12.33
CA GLU A 59 -7.17 8.22 -12.20
C GLU A 59 -6.29 7.38 -11.27
N LEU A 60 -4.96 7.48 -11.40
CA LEU A 60 -4.03 6.80 -10.50
C LEU A 60 -4.20 7.25 -9.04
N VAL A 61 -4.30 8.57 -8.80
CA VAL A 61 -4.47 9.13 -7.44
C VAL A 61 -5.81 8.68 -6.85
N GLN A 62 -6.89 8.73 -7.63
CA GLN A 62 -8.21 8.28 -7.18
C GLN A 62 -8.20 6.79 -6.84
N GLU A 63 -7.61 5.96 -7.70
CA GLU A 63 -7.53 4.52 -7.46
C GLU A 63 -6.64 4.18 -6.26
N TYR A 64 -5.52 4.89 -6.09
CA TYR A 64 -4.64 4.76 -4.93
C TYR A 64 -5.41 5.00 -3.62
N ARG A 65 -6.13 6.13 -3.52
CA ARG A 65 -6.93 6.48 -2.33
C ARG A 65 -8.02 5.46 -2.05
N LYS A 66 -8.71 4.99 -3.09
CA LYS A 66 -9.73 3.94 -2.96
C LYS A 66 -9.17 2.63 -2.40
N LYS A 67 -7.86 2.39 -2.54
CA LYS A 67 -7.16 1.20 -2.05
C LYS A 67 -6.35 1.43 -0.77
N ASN A 68 -6.45 2.58 -0.11
CA ASN A 68 -5.74 2.85 1.16
C ASN A 68 -6.03 1.78 2.23
N ALA A 69 -7.27 1.27 2.29
CA ALA A 69 -7.62 0.16 3.18
C ALA A 69 -6.73 -1.08 2.99
N TYR A 70 -6.36 -1.38 1.74
CA TYR A 70 -5.46 -2.48 1.43
C TYR A 70 -4.03 -2.19 1.92
N GLY A 71 -3.51 -0.97 1.68
CA GLY A 71 -2.20 -0.55 2.19
C GLY A 71 -2.10 -0.67 3.71
N LEU A 72 -3.15 -0.26 4.43
CA LEU A 72 -3.27 -0.38 5.89
C LEU A 72 -3.23 -1.83 6.37
N ILE A 73 -3.99 -2.72 5.71
CA ILE A 73 -3.99 -4.16 6.04
C ILE A 73 -2.58 -4.74 5.85
N VAL A 74 -1.88 -4.37 4.78
CA VAL A 74 -0.51 -4.83 4.51
C VAL A 74 0.45 -4.34 5.60
N ALA A 75 0.50 -3.03 5.88
CA ALA A 75 1.39 -2.47 6.90
C ALA A 75 1.17 -3.11 8.27
N ASN A 76 -0.09 -3.34 8.64
CA ASN A 76 -0.44 -3.79 9.97
C ASN A 76 -0.26 -5.31 10.19
N ASN A 77 -0.44 -6.12 9.15
CA ASN A 77 -0.47 -7.59 9.28
C ASN A 77 0.72 -8.27 8.61
N VAL A 78 1.12 -7.82 7.42
CA VAL A 78 2.14 -8.50 6.62
C VAL A 78 3.55 -8.10 7.06
N ILE A 79 3.80 -6.81 7.25
CA ILE A 79 5.14 -6.31 7.63
C ILE A 79 5.62 -6.88 8.98
N PRO A 80 4.79 -6.96 10.04
CA PRO A 80 5.23 -7.58 11.28
C PRO A 80 5.45 -9.08 11.18
N ALA A 81 4.76 -9.78 10.27
CA ALA A 81 4.94 -11.21 10.08
C ALA A 81 6.28 -11.51 9.40
N VAL A 82 6.67 -10.74 8.39
CA VAL A 82 7.93 -10.95 7.64
C VAL A 82 9.18 -10.42 8.35
N THR A 83 9.02 -9.63 9.41
CA THR A 83 10.13 -9.08 10.22
C THR A 83 10.41 -9.87 11.49
N GLN A 84 9.59 -10.89 11.80
CA GLN A 84 9.86 -11.84 12.87
C GLN A 84 10.89 -12.88 12.42
N GLU A 85 11.80 -13.27 13.32
CA GLU A 85 12.86 -14.27 13.01
C GLU A 85 12.27 -15.65 12.66
N ASP A 86 11.12 -15.99 13.24
CA ASP A 86 10.33 -17.18 12.91
C ASP A 86 9.01 -16.73 12.27
N VAL A 87 8.97 -16.68 10.94
CA VAL A 87 7.75 -16.33 10.17
C VAL A 87 6.80 -17.54 10.21
N PRO A 88 5.64 -17.46 10.89
CA PRO A 88 4.63 -18.50 10.80
C PRO A 88 4.06 -18.50 9.37
N ASP A 89 3.70 -19.66 8.83
CA ASP A 89 3.03 -19.74 7.53
C ASP A 89 1.84 -18.77 7.50
N LEU A 90 1.60 -18.09 6.38
CA LEU A 90 0.54 -17.09 6.26
C LEU A 90 -0.85 -17.65 6.65
N GLU A 91 -1.05 -18.96 6.45
CA GLU A 91 -2.25 -19.72 6.83
C GLU A 91 -2.43 -19.88 8.36
N SER A 92 -1.37 -19.65 9.13
CA SER A 92 -1.35 -19.73 10.61
C SER A 92 -1.56 -18.37 11.30
N LEU A 93 -1.79 -17.29 10.54
CA LEU A 93 -2.10 -15.98 11.08
C LEU A 93 -3.46 -15.99 11.82
N ASP A 94 -3.41 -16.02 13.15
CA ASP A 94 -4.58 -15.83 14.01
C ASP A 94 -4.84 -14.34 14.26
N LEU A 95 -5.81 -13.79 13.51
CA LEU A 95 -6.28 -12.41 13.70
C LEU A 95 -6.94 -12.18 15.08
N GLY A 96 -7.29 -13.24 15.82
CA GLY A 96 -7.79 -13.19 17.19
C GLY A 96 -6.71 -13.03 18.25
N ASN A 97 -5.43 -13.08 17.87
CA ASN A 97 -4.31 -12.97 18.80
C ASN A 97 -4.32 -11.61 19.54
N PRO A 98 -4.27 -11.58 20.89
CA PRO A 98 -4.23 -10.33 21.66
C PRO A 98 -3.08 -9.38 21.28
N ALA A 99 -1.97 -9.90 20.76
CA ALA A 99 -0.85 -9.11 20.26
C ALA A 99 -1.18 -8.34 18.96
N CYS A 100 -2.16 -8.82 18.19
CA CYS A 100 -2.66 -8.13 16.99
C CYS A 100 -3.66 -7.02 17.35
N LYS A 101 -4.23 -7.01 18.55
CA LYS A 101 -5.31 -6.09 18.96
C LYS A 101 -4.92 -4.61 18.94
N PRO A 102 -3.76 -4.16 19.49
CA PRO A 102 -3.34 -2.76 19.40
C PRO A 102 -3.11 -2.30 17.96
N ARG A 103 -2.57 -3.20 17.15
CA ARG A 103 -2.32 -3.03 15.71
C ARG A 103 -3.64 -2.84 14.94
N LEU A 104 -4.62 -3.71 15.16
CA LEU A 104 -5.95 -3.60 14.55
C LEU A 104 -6.68 -2.31 14.96
N VAL A 105 -6.52 -1.84 16.19
CA VAL A 105 -7.09 -0.56 16.65
C VAL A 105 -6.43 0.61 15.93
N ALA A 106 -5.10 0.67 15.87
CA ALA A 106 -4.39 1.72 15.13
C ALA A 106 -4.75 1.73 13.63
N MET A 107 -4.91 0.55 13.04
CA MET A 107 -5.38 0.38 11.67
C MET A 107 -6.80 0.93 11.49
N TYR A 108 -7.71 0.67 12.44
CA TYR A 108 -9.07 1.19 12.41
C TYR A 108 -9.12 2.72 12.57
N ASP A 109 -8.31 3.28 13.46
CA ASP A 109 -8.19 4.73 13.64
C ASP A 109 -7.66 5.41 12.36
N GLU A 110 -6.63 4.84 11.72
CA GLU A 110 -6.11 5.36 10.45
C GLU A 110 -7.13 5.20 9.31
N MET A 111 -7.96 4.14 9.32
CA MET A 111 -9.06 4.01 8.35
C MET A 111 -10.13 5.09 8.53
N LEU A 112 -10.40 5.51 9.78
CA LEU A 112 -11.31 6.63 10.07
C LEU A 112 -10.71 7.97 9.61
N GLU A 113 -9.43 8.21 9.85
CA GLU A 113 -8.71 9.41 9.38
C GLU A 113 -8.75 9.55 7.85
N GLU A 114 -8.57 8.43 7.14
CA GLU A 114 -8.60 8.38 5.67
C GLU A 114 -10.03 8.43 5.10
N GLY A 115 -11.05 8.50 5.94
CA GLY A 115 -12.46 8.62 5.53
C GLY A 115 -13.03 7.36 4.88
N LEU A 116 -12.47 6.17 5.16
CA LEU A 116 -12.87 4.92 4.50
C LEU A 116 -14.26 4.40 4.92
N PHE A 117 -14.86 4.96 5.98
CA PHE A 117 -16.15 4.55 6.52
C PHE A 117 -17.24 5.64 6.47
N ASN A 118 -16.98 6.78 5.81
CA ASN A 118 -17.90 7.92 5.68
C ASN A 118 -18.41 8.11 4.26
#